data_AF-A0A9P7NS12-F1
#
_entry.id   AF-A0A9P7NS12-F1
#
_cell.length_a   1.000
_cell.length_b   1.000
_cell.length_c   1.000
_cell.angle_alpha   90.00
_cell.angle_beta   90.00
_cell.angle_gamma   90.00
#
_symmetry.space_group_name_H-M   'P 1'
#
loop_
_entity.id
_entity.type
_entity.pdbx_description
1 polymer ?
#
loop_
_entity_poly.entity_id
_entity_poly.type
_entity_poly.pdbx_seq_one_letter_code
_entity_poly.pdbx_strand_id
1 'polypeptide(L)'
;MSSKRSLSVCSKESPGDGTKRCKLTPSENEVSLDDIPLVDAPEVEDDVTAVELQVPSRDANARVGIQRSIAMILKHDGFSSSTPEAMESFTCLVETYLNSLIEETKRFALASRRDHPIPSDFEAVLRRFNLPVSSLKPHLKNPLPTIALAPSYQYVHEADEEAYATLPLLGPELSGQADKVAKKYIPSYFPEFPSRHTYKFTPQEDINTRDSKKIREEAARTAQYGEDALRRLVRASKMRKQKEAKSMVERDSHGKERFRLWETTMRRFMGAEQRGENAEQVEIADHSMIVNGDAVFARKEITRVGKRSATLASSSSK
;
A
#
# COMPACT_ATOMS: atom_id res chain seq x y z
N MET A 1 -6.50 -21.45 62.33
CA MET A 1 -5.78 -20.58 63.29
C MET A 1 -5.98 -19.14 62.88
N SER A 2 -6.85 -18.44 63.60
CA SER A 2 -7.14 -17.02 63.42
C SER A 2 -6.05 -16.19 64.08
N SER A 3 -5.60 -15.12 63.43
CA SER A 3 -5.02 -13.99 64.15
C SER A 3 -5.63 -12.69 63.61
N LYS A 4 -6.40 -12.05 64.48
CA LYS A 4 -7.02 -10.72 64.36
C LYS A 4 -6.18 -9.73 65.18
N ARG A 5 -6.38 -8.44 64.86
CA ARG A 5 -6.05 -7.21 65.63
C ARG A 5 -4.59 -6.73 65.56
N SER A 6 -4.28 -5.42 65.58
CA SER A 6 -5.10 -4.21 65.77
C SER A 6 -4.32 -2.94 65.38
N LEU A 7 -5.10 -1.87 65.19
CA LEU A 7 -4.79 -0.47 64.88
C LEU A 7 -3.80 0.23 65.83
N SER A 8 -3.15 1.28 65.31
CA SER A 8 -2.70 2.45 66.08
C SER A 8 -3.02 3.72 65.29
N VAL A 9 -3.94 4.51 65.85
CA VAL A 9 -4.27 5.89 65.48
C VAL A 9 -3.49 6.81 66.42
N CYS A 10 -2.88 7.87 65.89
CA CYS A 10 -2.61 9.07 66.68
C CYS A 10 -2.95 10.30 65.82
N SER A 11 -3.85 11.12 66.36
CA SER A 11 -4.34 12.37 65.79
C SER A 11 -3.96 13.52 66.71
N LYS A 12 -3.71 14.71 66.14
CA LYS A 12 -4.27 16.05 66.50
C LYS A 12 -3.48 17.17 65.77
N GLU A 13 -4.12 17.88 64.82
CA GLU A 13 -4.72 19.26 64.90
C GLU A 13 -3.69 20.37 64.53
N SER A 14 -3.68 21.00 63.33
CA SER A 14 -4.51 22.12 62.75
C SER A 14 -3.92 23.54 63.03
N PRO A 15 -4.31 24.67 62.36
CA PRO A 15 -4.66 24.99 60.94
C PRO A 15 -4.08 26.37 60.42
N GLY A 16 -4.40 26.77 59.17
CA GLY A 16 -4.30 28.18 58.67
C GLY A 16 -4.12 28.26 57.14
N ASP A 17 -5.19 28.40 56.34
CA ASP A 17 -5.83 29.62 55.79
C ASP A 17 -5.01 30.38 54.71
N GLY A 18 -5.64 30.73 53.58
CA GLY A 18 -5.00 31.51 52.52
C GLY A 18 -5.58 31.40 51.10
N THR A 19 -6.89 31.54 50.95
CA THR A 19 -7.59 31.68 49.65
C THR A 19 -7.13 32.94 48.90
N LYS A 20 -6.61 32.85 47.66
CA LYS A 20 -6.59 34.00 46.71
C LYS A 20 -6.87 33.57 45.27
N ARG A 21 -8.15 33.73 44.92
CA ARG A 21 -8.72 33.91 43.58
C ARG A 21 -8.22 35.25 43.02
N CYS A 22 -7.67 35.28 41.80
CA CYS A 22 -7.48 36.53 41.05
C CYS A 22 -8.40 36.56 39.82
N LYS A 23 -9.03 37.71 39.66
CA LYS A 23 -10.15 38.02 38.78
C LYS A 23 -9.64 38.88 37.62
N LEU A 24 -10.19 38.59 36.45
CA LEU A 24 -10.17 39.24 35.13
C LEU A 24 -10.00 40.76 35.10
N THR A 25 -9.42 41.28 34.02
CA THR A 25 -10.04 42.27 33.10
C THR A 25 -9.30 42.37 31.75
N PRO A 26 -9.95 42.86 30.67
CA PRO A 26 -9.73 42.46 29.28
C PRO A 26 -9.06 43.55 28.43
N SER A 27 -8.56 43.16 27.26
CA SER A 27 -8.30 44.11 26.17
C SER A 27 -8.94 43.62 24.88
N GLU A 28 -9.76 44.52 24.33
CA GLU A 28 -10.54 44.45 23.12
C GLU A 28 -9.65 44.22 21.88
N ASN A 29 -10.12 43.40 20.96
CA ASN A 29 -10.05 43.65 19.51
C ASN A 29 -10.86 42.56 18.81
N GLU A 30 -12.09 42.92 18.44
CA GLU A 30 -12.86 42.21 17.43
C GLU A 30 -12.19 42.41 16.07
N VAL A 31 -11.90 41.32 15.37
CA VAL A 31 -11.77 41.33 13.91
C VAL A 31 -12.58 40.16 13.37
N SER A 32 -13.53 40.53 12.52
CA SER A 32 -14.52 39.71 11.83
C SER A 32 -13.89 38.58 11.01
N LEU A 33 -14.51 37.40 11.11
CA LEU A 33 -14.47 36.34 10.11
C LEU A 33 -15.11 36.87 8.83
N ASP A 34 -14.34 36.93 7.75
CA ASP A 34 -14.73 36.76 6.34
C ASP A 34 -13.67 37.46 5.46
N ASP A 35 -12.62 36.71 5.09
CA ASP A 35 -11.83 36.84 3.85
C ASP A 35 -10.46 36.14 4.01
N ILE A 36 -10.39 34.87 3.61
CA ILE A 36 -9.11 34.20 3.29
C ILE A 36 -9.26 33.57 1.90
N PRO A 37 -8.43 33.95 0.90
CA PRO A 37 -8.51 33.38 -0.43
C PRO A 37 -8.04 31.92 -0.45
N LEU A 38 -8.80 31.07 -1.14
CA LEU A 38 -8.45 29.69 -1.47
C LEU A 38 -7.22 29.70 -2.40
N VAL A 39 -6.05 29.33 -1.88
CA VAL A 39 -4.84 29.07 -2.67
C VAL A 39 -4.78 27.58 -2.96
N ASP A 40 -4.80 27.25 -4.25
CA ASP A 40 -4.63 25.91 -4.81
C ASP A 40 -3.37 25.23 -4.26
N ALA A 41 -3.53 24.03 -3.70
CA ALA A 41 -2.41 23.20 -3.30
C ALA A 41 -1.86 22.47 -4.54
N PRO A 42 -0.54 22.52 -4.83
CA PRO A 42 0.01 21.72 -5.91
C PRO A 42 -0.05 20.23 -5.53
N GLU A 43 -0.62 19.43 -6.43
CA GLU A 43 -0.50 17.97 -6.41
C GLU A 43 0.98 17.59 -6.47
N VAL A 44 1.52 17.08 -5.36
CA VAL A 44 2.86 16.51 -5.33
C VAL A 44 2.71 15.03 -5.64
N GLU A 45 3.08 14.65 -6.87
CA GLU A 45 3.25 13.26 -7.25
C GLU A 45 4.45 12.69 -6.48
N ASP A 46 4.18 11.91 -5.42
CA ASP A 46 5.18 11.18 -4.65
C ASP A 46 5.71 9.98 -5.44
N ASP A 47 6.58 10.21 -6.42
CA ASP A 47 7.41 9.16 -7.01
C ASP A 47 8.62 8.91 -6.10
N VAL A 48 8.38 8.25 -4.96
CA VAL A 48 9.44 7.87 -4.02
C VAL A 48 10.17 6.65 -4.58
N THR A 49 11.17 6.91 -5.43
CA THR A 49 12.17 5.91 -5.80
C THR A 49 13.02 5.61 -4.58
N ALA A 50 12.91 4.39 -4.05
CA ALA A 50 13.71 3.93 -2.92
C ALA A 50 15.20 3.95 -3.28
N VAL A 51 15.95 4.89 -2.69
CA VAL A 51 17.41 4.92 -2.78
C VAL A 51 17.96 3.85 -1.85
N GLU A 52 18.75 2.93 -2.41
CA GLU A 52 19.43 1.89 -1.65
C GLU A 52 20.40 2.53 -0.65
N LEU A 53 20.08 2.44 0.64
CA LEU A 53 20.95 2.92 1.71
C LEU A 53 22.22 2.07 1.74
N GLN A 54 23.30 2.59 1.14
CA GLN A 54 24.65 2.02 1.18
C GLN A 54 25.32 2.22 2.55
N VAL A 55 24.60 2.02 3.66
CA VAL A 55 25.25 1.98 4.97
C VAL A 55 25.97 0.63 5.08
N PRO A 56 27.29 0.58 5.29
CA PRO A 56 27.99 -0.67 5.46
C PRO A 56 27.42 -1.40 6.68
N SER A 57 26.97 -2.64 6.47
CA SER A 57 26.64 -3.52 7.58
C SER A 57 27.84 -3.68 8.51
N ARG A 58 27.58 -3.93 9.80
CA ARG A 58 28.63 -4.27 10.77
C ARG A 58 29.52 -5.42 10.28
N ASP A 59 28.90 -6.39 9.62
CA ASP A 59 29.60 -7.53 9.01
C ASP A 59 30.55 -7.08 7.90
N ALA A 60 30.09 -6.19 7.01
CA ALA A 60 30.91 -5.61 5.96
C ALA A 60 32.13 -4.85 6.54
N ASN A 61 31.93 -4.08 7.61
CA ASN A 61 33.03 -3.41 8.31
C ASN A 61 34.04 -4.38 8.93
N ALA A 62 33.56 -5.48 9.54
CA ALA A 62 34.44 -6.51 10.11
C ALA A 62 35.29 -7.17 9.01
N ARG A 63 34.66 -7.51 7.89
CA ARG A 63 35.29 -8.14 6.74
C ARG A 63 36.33 -7.22 6.07
N VAL A 64 36.01 -5.95 5.88
CA VAL A 64 36.97 -4.93 5.41
C VAL A 64 38.14 -4.80 6.40
N GLY A 65 37.89 -4.90 7.70
CA GLY A 65 38.93 -4.94 8.74
C GLY A 65 39.90 -6.12 8.57
N ILE A 66 39.38 -7.32 8.30
CA ILE A 66 40.19 -8.52 8.05
C ILE A 66 41.01 -8.34 6.77
N GLN A 67 40.39 -7.92 5.66
CA GLN A 67 41.08 -7.66 4.40
C GLN A 67 42.20 -6.61 4.54
N ARG A 68 41.94 -5.54 5.31
CA ARG A 68 42.96 -4.54 5.63
C ARG A 68 44.14 -5.16 6.39
N SER A 69 43.87 -6.01 7.39
CA SER A 69 44.93 -6.68 8.16
C SER A 69 45.78 -7.61 7.29
N ILE A 70 45.16 -8.39 6.42
CA ILE A 70 45.82 -9.23 5.43
C ILE A 70 46.69 -8.38 4.51
N ALA A 71 46.14 -7.32 3.93
CA ALA A 71 46.87 -6.43 3.02
C ALA A 71 48.08 -5.77 3.69
N MET A 72 47.99 -5.38 4.97
CA MET A 72 49.10 -4.81 5.72
C MET A 72 50.24 -5.81 5.91
N ILE A 73 49.92 -7.06 6.22
CA ILE A 73 50.92 -8.13 6.39
C ILE A 73 51.56 -8.46 5.03
N LEU A 74 50.78 -8.62 3.97
CA LEU A 74 51.29 -8.87 2.63
C LEU A 74 52.22 -7.75 2.14
N LYS A 75 51.87 -6.48 2.44
CA LYS A 75 52.72 -5.34 2.13
C LYS A 75 54.04 -5.37 2.90
N HIS A 76 54.01 -5.76 4.17
CA HIS A 76 55.22 -5.95 4.97
C HIS A 76 56.12 -7.06 4.39
N ASP A 77 55.52 -8.15 3.90
CA ASP A 77 56.25 -9.27 3.32
C ASP A 77 56.78 -9.00 1.90
N GLY A 78 56.47 -7.83 1.32
CA GLY A 78 57.02 -7.34 0.05
C GLY A 78 56.09 -7.47 -1.16
N PHE A 79 54.83 -7.84 -0.97
CA PHE A 79 53.85 -7.87 -2.05
C PHE A 79 53.37 -6.46 -2.40
N SER A 80 53.36 -6.12 -3.70
CA SER A 80 52.93 -4.81 -4.19
C SER A 80 51.43 -4.74 -4.51
N SER A 81 50.84 -5.85 -4.97
CA SER A 81 49.41 -5.97 -5.27
C SER A 81 48.92 -7.41 -5.09
N SER A 82 47.61 -7.57 -5.00
CA SER A 82 46.91 -8.86 -4.97
C SER A 82 45.74 -8.80 -5.96
N THR A 83 45.43 -9.93 -6.59
CA THR A 83 44.16 -10.06 -7.32
C THR A 83 42.98 -10.09 -6.34
N PRO A 84 41.81 -9.55 -6.74
CA PRO A 84 40.65 -9.50 -5.85
C PRO A 84 40.15 -10.91 -5.47
N GLU A 85 40.25 -11.89 -6.36
CA GLU A 85 39.85 -13.27 -6.10
C GLU A 85 40.75 -13.95 -5.08
N ALA A 86 42.07 -13.67 -5.12
CA ALA A 86 43.01 -14.20 -4.15
C ALA A 86 42.82 -13.57 -2.77
N MET A 87 42.55 -12.26 -2.72
CA MET A 87 42.23 -11.56 -1.48
C MET A 87 40.96 -12.12 -0.84
N GLU A 88 39.93 -12.36 -1.64
CA GLU A 88 38.67 -12.95 -1.20
C GLU A 88 38.87 -14.36 -0.65
N SER A 89 39.51 -15.24 -1.42
CA SER A 89 39.81 -16.62 -1.02
C SER A 89 40.63 -16.67 0.28
N PHE A 90 41.65 -15.82 0.41
CA PHE A 90 42.48 -15.78 1.61
C PHE A 90 41.72 -15.23 2.83
N THR A 91 40.81 -14.27 2.61
CA THR A 91 39.90 -13.79 3.66
C THR A 91 39.02 -14.92 4.18
N CYS A 92 38.36 -15.69 3.29
CA CYS A 92 37.56 -16.85 3.69
C CYS A 92 38.37 -17.91 4.44
N LEU A 93 39.62 -18.16 4.02
CA LEU A 93 40.52 -19.10 4.71
C LEU A 93 40.84 -18.64 6.13
N VAL A 94 41.17 -17.36 6.31
CA VAL A 94 41.46 -16.77 7.63
C VAL A 94 40.23 -16.81 8.53
N GLU A 95 39.05 -16.45 8.02
CA GLU A 95 37.79 -16.51 8.75
C GLU A 95 37.47 -17.94 9.20
N THR A 96 37.61 -18.91 8.30
CA THR A 96 37.39 -20.34 8.59
C THR A 96 38.38 -20.85 9.65
N TYR A 97 39.65 -20.44 9.55
CA TYR A 97 40.68 -20.78 10.51
C TYR A 97 40.39 -20.20 11.90
N LEU A 98 40.02 -18.92 11.99
CA LEU A 98 39.68 -18.26 13.24
C LEU A 98 38.43 -18.88 13.89
N ASN A 99 37.39 -19.16 13.09
CA ASN A 99 36.19 -19.84 13.58
C ASN A 99 36.52 -21.23 14.16
N SER A 100 37.34 -22.00 13.44
CA SER A 100 37.79 -23.32 13.90
C SER A 100 38.60 -23.22 15.20
N LEU A 101 39.50 -22.24 15.30
CA LEU A 101 40.31 -21.98 16.50
C LEU A 101 39.42 -21.65 17.71
N ILE A 102 38.44 -20.76 17.52
CA ILE A 102 37.51 -20.33 18.56
C ILE A 102 36.62 -21.49 19.00
N GLU A 103 36.10 -22.28 18.06
CA GLU A 103 35.24 -23.43 18.36
C GLU A 103 35.98 -24.48 19.20
N GLU A 104 37.22 -24.81 18.83
CA GLU A 104 38.04 -25.74 19.60
C GLU A 104 38.37 -25.20 20.99
N THR A 105 38.72 -23.91 21.09
CA THR A 105 38.99 -23.25 22.37
C THR A 105 37.77 -23.30 23.28
N LYS A 106 36.59 -23.01 22.75
CA LYS A 106 35.32 -23.13 23.46
C LYS A 106 35.07 -24.57 23.90
N ARG A 107 35.34 -25.55 23.03
CA ARG A 107 35.18 -26.97 23.34
C ARG A 107 36.06 -27.42 24.51
N PHE A 108 37.32 -26.96 24.57
CA PHE A 108 38.21 -27.23 25.71
C PHE A 108 37.73 -26.60 27.02
N ALA A 109 37.26 -25.34 26.97
CA ALA A 109 36.70 -24.66 28.13
C ALA A 109 35.44 -25.39 28.66
N LEU A 110 34.51 -25.73 27.77
CA LEU A 110 33.27 -26.45 28.10
C LEU A 110 33.52 -27.87 28.61
N ALA A 111 34.50 -28.58 28.03
CA ALA A 111 34.93 -29.90 28.53
C ALA A 111 35.44 -29.83 29.98
N SER A 112 36.01 -28.68 30.36
CA SER A 112 36.44 -28.38 31.73
C SER A 112 35.32 -27.78 32.60
N ARG A 113 34.07 -27.72 32.11
CA ARG A 113 32.91 -27.07 32.76
C ARG A 113 33.13 -25.59 33.07
N ARG A 114 33.94 -24.90 32.27
CA ARG A 114 34.18 -23.45 32.36
C ARG A 114 33.50 -22.75 31.20
N ASP A 115 32.91 -21.59 31.48
CA ASP A 115 32.31 -20.75 30.45
C ASP A 115 33.36 -19.88 29.73
N HIS A 116 34.43 -19.52 30.43
CA HIS A 116 35.53 -18.74 29.88
C HIS A 116 36.81 -19.58 29.68
N PRO A 117 37.47 -19.46 28.51
CA PRO A 117 38.74 -20.13 28.25
C PRO A 117 39.88 -19.50 29.06
N ILE A 118 40.83 -20.35 29.48
CA ILE A 118 42.04 -19.94 30.21
C ILE A 118 43.28 -20.09 29.31
N PRO A 119 44.43 -19.48 29.64
CA PRO A 119 45.63 -19.54 28.80
C PRO A 119 46.09 -20.97 28.44
N SER A 120 45.90 -21.96 29.31
CA SER A 120 46.23 -23.36 29.01
C SER A 120 45.34 -23.98 27.93
N ASP A 121 44.09 -23.50 27.77
CA ASP A 121 43.21 -23.95 26.69
C ASP A 121 43.76 -23.48 25.35
N PHE A 122 44.20 -22.21 25.27
CA PHE A 122 44.84 -21.67 24.08
C PHE A 122 46.14 -22.43 23.76
N GLU A 123 46.94 -22.79 24.76
CA GLU A 123 48.12 -23.62 24.56
C GLU A 123 47.77 -25.00 23.96
N ALA A 124 46.73 -25.65 24.48
CA ALA A 124 46.27 -26.95 23.97
C ALA A 124 45.74 -26.86 22.54
N VAL A 125 44.97 -25.80 22.23
CA VAL A 125 44.45 -25.54 20.89
C VAL A 125 45.59 -25.24 19.91
N LEU A 126 46.53 -24.36 20.27
CA LEU A 126 47.66 -24.03 19.40
C LEU A 126 48.48 -25.28 19.05
N ARG A 127 48.71 -26.18 20.02
CA ARG A 127 49.33 -27.49 19.75
C ARG A 127 48.52 -28.35 18.78
N ARG A 128 47.18 -28.35 18.89
CA ARG A 128 46.29 -29.07 17.95
C ARG A 128 46.34 -28.51 16.53
N PHE A 129 46.55 -27.21 16.38
CA PHE A 129 46.77 -26.53 15.10
C PHE A 129 48.23 -26.58 14.63
N ASN A 130 49.07 -27.43 15.22
CA ASN A 130 50.50 -27.58 14.91
C ASN A 130 51.32 -26.28 15.08
N LEU A 131 50.90 -25.40 15.98
CA LEU A 131 51.56 -24.14 16.28
C LEU A 131 52.16 -24.18 17.70
N PRO A 132 53.46 -24.54 17.86
CA PRO A 132 54.07 -24.57 19.18
C PRO A 132 54.26 -23.15 19.73
N VAL A 133 54.12 -22.97 21.05
CA VAL A 133 54.27 -21.65 21.70
C VAL A 133 55.66 -21.01 21.42
N SER A 134 56.68 -21.82 21.14
CA SER A 134 58.00 -21.34 20.73
C SER A 134 57.99 -20.55 19.42
N SER A 135 57.10 -20.87 18.47
CA SER A 135 57.01 -20.16 17.17
C SER A 135 56.36 -18.79 17.30
N LEU A 136 55.66 -18.50 18.41
CA LEU A 136 55.06 -17.19 18.67
C LEU A 136 56.08 -16.16 19.20
N LYS A 137 57.19 -16.60 19.79
CA LYS A 137 58.20 -15.69 20.39
C LYS A 137 58.76 -14.64 19.42
N PRO A 138 59.10 -14.97 18.15
CA PRO A 138 59.55 -13.97 17.18
C PRO A 138 58.49 -12.91 16.87
N HIS A 139 57.21 -13.26 17.00
CA HIS A 139 56.08 -12.38 16.69
C HIS A 139 55.58 -11.57 17.89
N LEU A 140 56.29 -11.59 19.03
CA LEU A 140 55.92 -10.81 20.21
C LEU A 140 56.03 -9.29 19.96
N LYS A 141 56.94 -8.87 19.08
CA LYS A 141 56.99 -7.51 18.55
C LYS A 141 56.27 -7.49 17.22
N ASN A 142 55.23 -6.66 17.11
CA ASN A 142 54.52 -6.50 15.85
C ASN A 142 55.48 -5.88 14.81
N PRO A 143 55.61 -6.47 13.60
CA PRO A 143 56.40 -5.88 12.53
C PRO A 143 55.84 -4.55 12.00
N LEU A 144 54.57 -4.25 12.27
CA LEU A 144 53.89 -3.05 11.78
C LEU A 144 53.99 -1.87 12.77
N PRO A 145 54.09 -0.62 12.27
CA PRO A 145 54.14 0.57 13.11
C PRO A 145 52.80 0.79 13.82
N THR A 146 52.83 1.17 15.11
CA THR A 146 51.65 1.33 15.99
C THR A 146 50.53 2.18 15.38
N ILE A 147 50.87 3.20 14.59
CA ILE A 147 49.92 4.10 13.93
C ILE A 147 49.04 3.35 12.91
N ALA A 148 49.56 2.31 12.26
CA ALA A 148 48.84 1.52 11.26
C ALA A 148 47.93 0.45 11.90
N LEU A 149 48.15 0.08 13.16
CA LEU A 149 47.40 -0.99 13.82
C LEU A 149 45.94 -0.61 14.07
N ALA A 150 45.66 0.66 14.36
CA ALA A 150 44.29 1.12 14.63
C ALA A 150 43.44 1.01 13.34
N PRO A 151 42.36 0.20 13.34
CA PRO A 151 41.40 0.18 12.25
C PRO A 151 40.54 1.44 12.24
N SER A 152 40.32 1.97 11.04
CA SER A 152 39.30 2.97 10.77
C SER A 152 38.06 2.24 10.26
N TYR A 153 36.93 2.39 10.95
CA TYR A 153 35.65 1.82 10.54
C TYR A 153 34.73 2.94 10.10
N GLN A 154 33.91 2.66 9.08
CA GLN A 154 32.82 3.57 8.74
C GLN A 154 31.76 3.49 9.84
N TYR A 155 31.21 4.64 10.20
CA TYR A 155 30.16 4.70 11.20
C TYR A 155 28.94 3.93 10.71
N VAL A 156 28.60 2.85 11.41
CA VAL A 156 27.32 2.15 11.19
C VAL A 156 26.30 2.93 11.99
N HIS A 157 25.27 3.46 11.34
CA HIS A 157 24.10 3.92 12.08
C HIS A 157 23.50 2.68 12.76
N GLU A 158 23.60 2.63 14.10
CA GLU A 158 22.77 1.71 14.87
C GLU A 158 21.33 2.03 14.49
N ALA A 159 20.54 1.00 14.14
CA ALA A 159 19.13 1.21 13.86
C ALA A 159 18.55 1.92 15.08
N ASP A 160 18.05 3.15 14.89
CA ASP A 160 17.46 3.91 15.99
C ASP A 160 16.40 3.01 16.65
N GLU A 161 16.59 2.62 17.91
CA GLU A 161 15.56 1.89 18.65
C GLU A 161 14.25 2.70 18.66
N GLU A 162 14.39 4.02 18.55
CA GLU A 162 13.33 5.01 18.39
C GLU A 162 12.72 5.06 16.98
N ALA A 163 13.32 4.47 15.94
CA ALA A 163 12.67 4.38 14.61
C ALA A 163 11.33 3.63 14.69
N TYR A 164 11.22 2.65 15.58
CA TYR A 164 9.97 1.93 15.84
C TYR A 164 8.95 2.76 16.65
N ALA A 165 9.40 3.83 17.31
CA ALA A 165 8.56 4.72 18.13
C ALA A 165 8.20 6.03 17.41
N THR A 166 9.05 6.50 16.50
CA THR A 166 8.97 7.84 15.86
C THR A 166 8.06 7.89 14.65
N LEU A 167 7.73 6.74 14.05
CA LEU A 167 6.72 6.66 13.00
C LEU A 167 5.46 6.04 13.58
N PRO A 168 4.47 6.84 14.02
CA PRO A 168 3.16 6.30 14.34
C PRO A 168 2.54 5.80 13.03
N LEU A 169 2.79 4.53 12.69
CA LEU A 169 2.16 3.84 11.57
C LEU A 169 0.62 3.86 11.71
N LEU A 170 0.15 4.09 12.93
CA LEU A 170 -1.24 4.10 13.35
C LEU A 170 -1.47 5.33 14.24
N GLY A 171 -2.63 5.99 14.06
CA GLY A 171 -3.00 7.15 14.87
C GLY A 171 -3.16 6.82 16.36
N PRO A 172 -3.18 7.85 17.25
CA PRO A 172 -3.28 7.68 18.70
C PRO A 172 -4.47 6.81 19.17
N GLU A 173 -5.59 6.86 18.44
CA GLU A 173 -6.80 6.07 18.70
C GLU A 173 -6.58 4.54 18.60
N LEU A 174 -5.63 4.13 17.76
CA LEU A 174 -5.29 2.73 17.53
C LEU A 174 -4.07 2.29 18.35
N SER A 175 -3.43 3.19 19.08
CA SER A 175 -2.31 2.87 19.96
C SER A 175 -2.78 2.08 21.19
N GLY A 176 -1.96 1.13 21.63
CA GLY A 176 -2.17 0.38 22.86
C GLY A 176 -1.77 1.14 24.13
N GLN A 177 -1.18 2.34 24.01
CA GLN A 177 -0.66 3.10 25.15
C GLN A 177 -1.74 3.49 26.16
N ALA A 178 -2.90 3.97 25.70
CA ALA A 178 -4.02 4.34 26.57
C ALA A 178 -4.51 3.14 27.41
N ASP A 179 -4.57 1.95 26.80
CA ASP A 179 -4.99 0.71 27.46
C ASP A 179 -3.95 0.23 28.50
N LYS A 180 -2.65 0.48 28.28
CA LYS A 180 -1.59 0.23 29.28
C LYS A 180 -1.72 1.18 30.47
N VAL A 181 -1.88 2.48 30.21
CA VAL A 181 -2.05 3.50 31.25
C VAL A 181 -3.29 3.25 32.11
N ALA A 182 -4.37 2.74 31.53
CA ALA A 182 -5.58 2.35 32.26
C ALA A 182 -5.35 1.20 33.25
N LYS A 183 -4.39 0.30 32.97
CA LYS A 183 -4.14 -0.92 33.76
C LYS A 183 -2.99 -0.71 34.75
N LYS A 184 -3.32 -0.20 35.93
CA LYS A 184 -2.35 0.10 37.03
C LYS A 184 -1.49 -1.07 37.50
N TYR A 185 -1.90 -2.31 37.27
CA TYR A 185 -1.14 -3.50 37.66
C TYR A 185 0.02 -3.81 36.71
N ILE A 186 0.10 -3.12 35.58
CA ILE A 186 1.15 -3.31 34.57
C ILE A 186 2.29 -2.35 34.87
N PRO A 187 3.52 -2.85 35.07
CA PRO A 187 4.65 -1.98 35.34
C PRO A 187 5.00 -1.06 34.17
N SER A 188 5.53 0.13 34.48
CA SER A 188 5.90 1.13 33.48
C SER A 188 7.00 0.66 32.51
N TYR A 189 7.92 -0.19 32.99
CA TYR A 189 9.04 -0.73 32.22
C TYR A 189 8.64 -1.75 31.16
N PHE A 190 7.40 -2.24 31.16
CA PHE A 190 6.90 -3.06 30.05
C PHE A 190 6.79 -2.20 28.79
N PRO A 191 6.95 -2.77 27.58
CA PRO A 191 6.65 -2.04 26.36
C PRO A 191 5.19 -1.59 26.31
N GLU A 192 4.88 -0.64 25.42
CA GLU A 192 3.50 -0.30 25.11
C GLU A 192 2.77 -1.51 24.53
N PHE A 193 1.45 -1.58 24.72
CA PHE A 193 0.69 -2.64 24.05
C PHE A 193 0.75 -2.46 22.53
N PRO A 194 0.67 -3.57 21.77
CA PRO A 194 0.49 -3.49 20.32
C PRO A 194 -0.79 -2.72 19.99
N SER A 195 -1.05 -2.50 18.70
CA SER A 195 -2.27 -1.77 18.31
C SER A 195 -3.53 -2.46 18.83
N ARG A 196 -4.56 -1.67 19.15
CA ARG A 196 -5.83 -2.14 19.72
C ARG A 196 -6.49 -3.24 18.88
N HIS A 197 -6.36 -3.22 17.55
CA HIS A 197 -6.91 -4.25 16.67
C HIS A 197 -6.21 -5.61 16.80
N THR A 198 -5.00 -5.67 17.38
CA THR A 198 -4.24 -6.92 17.55
C THR A 198 -4.81 -7.80 18.66
N TYR A 199 -5.39 -7.20 19.71
CA TYR A 199 -5.87 -7.93 20.88
C TYR A 199 -7.31 -7.62 21.28
N LYS A 200 -7.91 -6.56 20.72
CA LYS A 200 -9.31 -6.22 20.93
C LYS A 200 -10.09 -6.56 19.68
N PHE A 201 -11.14 -7.37 19.86
CA PHE A 201 -12.10 -7.61 18.81
C PHE A 201 -12.74 -6.29 18.37
N THR A 202 -12.68 -6.00 17.07
CA THR A 202 -13.41 -4.90 16.45
C THR A 202 -14.72 -5.48 15.93
N PRO A 203 -15.88 -5.18 16.55
CA PRO A 203 -17.15 -5.60 16.02
C PRO A 203 -17.32 -5.00 14.63
N GLN A 204 -17.38 -5.86 13.62
CA GLN A 204 -17.83 -5.44 12.31
C GLN A 204 -19.36 -5.35 12.42
N GLU A 205 -19.90 -4.13 12.31
CA GLU A 205 -21.33 -3.99 12.11
C GLU A 205 -21.65 -4.67 10.78
N ASP A 206 -22.39 -5.77 10.83
CA ASP A 206 -23.05 -6.31 9.65
C ASP A 206 -24.15 -5.30 9.27
N ILE A 207 -23.77 -4.22 8.57
CA ILE A 207 -24.69 -3.20 8.03
C ILE A 207 -25.76 -3.86 7.14
N ASN A 208 -25.47 -5.08 6.68
CA ASN A 208 -26.42 -5.92 5.98
C ASN A 208 -27.34 -6.66 6.98
N THR A 209 -28.34 -5.97 7.50
CA THR A 209 -29.57 -6.61 7.98
C THR A 209 -30.15 -7.38 6.79
N ARG A 210 -29.81 -8.67 6.68
CA ARG A 210 -30.16 -9.59 5.58
C ARG A 210 -31.64 -9.96 5.62
N ASP A 211 -32.52 -8.98 5.49
CA ASP A 211 -33.94 -9.21 5.27
C ASP A 211 -34.14 -9.82 3.88
N SER A 212 -34.23 -11.15 3.84
CA SER A 212 -34.36 -11.92 2.59
C SER A 212 -35.56 -11.50 1.72
N LYS A 213 -36.59 -10.89 2.32
CA LYS A 213 -37.74 -10.32 1.61
C LYS A 213 -37.36 -9.04 0.87
N LYS A 214 -36.67 -8.12 1.55
CA LYS A 214 -36.24 -6.83 0.97
C LYS A 214 -35.25 -7.03 -0.17
N ILE A 215 -34.30 -7.97 -0.02
CA ILE A 215 -33.34 -8.33 -1.08
C ILE A 215 -34.08 -8.88 -2.31
N ARG A 216 -35.09 -9.74 -2.12
CA ARG A 216 -35.90 -10.28 -3.22
C ARG A 216 -36.76 -9.21 -3.89
N GLU A 217 -37.34 -8.30 -3.12
CA GLU A 217 -38.12 -7.18 -3.64
C GLU A 217 -37.25 -6.20 -4.44
N GLU A 218 -36.05 -5.86 -3.94
CA GLU A 218 -35.11 -4.98 -4.63
C GLU A 218 -34.58 -5.61 -5.92
N ALA A 219 -34.27 -6.91 -5.89
CA ALA A 219 -33.91 -7.66 -7.09
C ALA A 219 -35.06 -7.68 -8.12
N ALA A 220 -36.31 -7.89 -7.66
CA ALA A 220 -37.48 -7.86 -8.53
C ALA A 220 -37.72 -6.46 -9.13
N ARG A 221 -37.58 -5.39 -8.35
CA ARG A 221 -37.66 -4.01 -8.86
C ARG A 221 -36.57 -3.71 -9.87
N THR A 222 -35.34 -4.12 -9.59
CA THR A 222 -34.20 -3.96 -10.51
C THR A 222 -34.45 -4.71 -11.82
N ALA A 223 -35.00 -5.92 -11.75
CA ALA A 223 -35.40 -6.68 -12.94
C ALA A 223 -36.49 -5.96 -13.75
N GLN A 224 -37.53 -5.45 -13.09
CA GLN A 224 -38.61 -4.69 -13.73
C GLN A 224 -38.08 -3.41 -14.41
N TYR A 225 -37.20 -2.66 -13.74
CA TYR A 225 -36.54 -1.49 -14.33
C TYR A 225 -35.69 -1.87 -15.54
N GLY A 226 -34.98 -3.01 -15.49
CA GLY A 226 -34.23 -3.54 -16.62
C GLY A 226 -35.13 -3.90 -17.82
N GLU A 227 -36.26 -4.57 -17.57
CA GLU A 227 -37.23 -4.89 -18.62
C GLU A 227 -37.86 -3.64 -19.25
N ASP A 228 -38.28 -2.68 -18.44
CA ASP A 228 -38.88 -1.45 -18.94
C ASP A 228 -37.88 -0.59 -19.72
N ALA A 229 -36.63 -0.54 -19.28
CA ALA A 229 -35.55 0.11 -20.02
C ALA A 229 -35.34 -0.56 -21.38
N LEU A 230 -35.31 -1.89 -21.44
CA LEU A 230 -35.19 -2.64 -22.69
C LEU A 230 -36.39 -2.43 -23.61
N ARG A 231 -37.61 -2.44 -23.07
CA ARG A 231 -38.83 -2.13 -23.83
C ARG A 231 -38.73 -0.74 -24.44
N ARG A 232 -38.34 0.27 -23.67
CA ARG A 232 -38.15 1.65 -24.15
C ARG A 232 -37.07 1.73 -25.24
N LEU A 233 -35.95 1.03 -25.08
CA LEU A 233 -34.87 0.99 -26.07
C LEU A 233 -35.35 0.34 -27.38
N VAL A 234 -36.00 -0.81 -27.31
CA VAL A 234 -36.54 -1.51 -28.50
C VAL A 234 -37.58 -0.65 -29.20
N ARG A 235 -38.46 0.04 -28.47
CA ARG A 235 -39.41 1.01 -29.04
C ARG A 235 -38.69 2.16 -29.75
N ALA A 236 -37.73 2.79 -29.09
CA ALA A 236 -36.94 3.88 -29.68
C ALA A 236 -36.18 3.41 -30.95
N SER A 237 -35.64 2.18 -30.95
CA SER A 237 -35.00 1.59 -32.13
C SER A 237 -35.98 1.40 -33.29
N LYS A 238 -37.19 0.88 -33.03
CA LYS A 238 -38.25 0.74 -34.04
C LYS A 238 -38.68 2.11 -34.59
N MET A 239 -38.89 3.09 -33.73
CA MET A 239 -39.22 4.47 -34.13
C MET A 239 -38.15 5.08 -35.04
N ARG A 240 -36.86 4.86 -34.72
CA ARG A 240 -35.75 5.33 -35.55
C ARG A 240 -35.79 4.70 -36.95
N LYS A 241 -36.00 3.38 -37.05
CA LYS A 241 -36.11 2.68 -38.34
C LYS A 241 -37.33 3.14 -39.15
N GLN A 242 -38.48 3.38 -38.49
CA GLN A 242 -39.64 3.98 -39.15
C GLN A 242 -39.34 5.36 -39.71
N LYS A 243 -38.66 6.21 -38.94
CA LYS A 243 -38.30 7.56 -39.36
C LYS A 243 -37.33 7.54 -40.54
N GLU A 244 -36.37 6.62 -40.55
CA GLU A 244 -35.46 6.39 -41.69
C GLU A 244 -36.23 5.93 -42.94
N ALA A 245 -37.13 4.95 -42.81
CA ALA A 245 -37.96 4.49 -43.92
C ALA A 245 -38.87 5.60 -44.47
N LYS A 246 -39.52 6.37 -43.58
CA LYS A 246 -40.29 7.56 -43.95
C LYS A 246 -39.43 8.57 -44.70
N SER A 247 -38.26 8.89 -44.17
CA SER A 247 -37.32 9.83 -44.81
C SER A 247 -36.88 9.34 -46.19
N MET A 248 -36.62 8.04 -46.38
CA MET A 248 -36.26 7.48 -47.68
C MET A 248 -37.41 7.58 -48.69
N VAL A 249 -38.64 7.27 -48.28
CA VAL A 249 -39.82 7.29 -49.16
C VAL A 249 -40.24 8.73 -49.50
N GLU A 250 -40.05 9.69 -48.60
CA GLU A 250 -40.36 11.11 -48.83
C GLU A 250 -39.43 11.82 -49.82
N ARG A 251 -38.27 11.23 -50.18
CA ARG A 251 -37.36 11.79 -51.20
C ARG A 251 -37.92 11.70 -52.63
N ASP A 252 -38.89 10.82 -52.85
CA ASP A 252 -39.56 10.63 -54.14
C ASP A 252 -40.99 11.24 -54.10
N SER A 253 -41.37 12.00 -55.13
CA SER A 253 -42.67 12.68 -55.20
C SER A 253 -43.83 11.67 -55.13
N HIS A 254 -43.73 10.58 -55.88
CA HIS A 254 -44.70 9.47 -55.86
C HIS A 254 -44.57 8.60 -54.59
N GLY A 255 -43.43 8.62 -53.91
CA GLY A 255 -43.25 7.97 -52.62
C GLY A 255 -44.06 8.66 -51.51
N LYS A 256 -44.04 9.99 -51.49
CA LYS A 256 -44.73 10.82 -50.49
C LYS A 256 -46.24 10.57 -50.44
N GLU A 257 -46.89 10.47 -51.60
CA GLU A 257 -48.33 10.20 -51.69
C GLU A 257 -48.68 8.78 -51.22
N ARG A 258 -47.87 7.78 -51.59
CA ARG A 258 -48.03 6.40 -51.12
C ARG A 258 -47.85 6.29 -49.60
N PHE A 259 -46.85 6.97 -49.05
CA PHE A 259 -46.62 7.01 -47.61
C PHE A 259 -47.79 7.67 -46.87
N ARG A 260 -48.30 8.79 -47.37
CA ARG A 260 -49.48 9.47 -46.80
C ARG A 260 -50.71 8.56 -46.79
N LEU A 261 -50.95 7.83 -47.89
CA LEU A 261 -52.06 6.90 -47.99
C LEU A 261 -51.90 5.73 -47.01
N TRP A 262 -50.69 5.16 -46.91
CA TRP A 262 -50.34 4.12 -45.92
C TRP A 262 -50.49 4.60 -44.47
N GLU A 263 -50.05 5.81 -44.15
CA GLU A 263 -50.20 6.37 -42.80
C GLU A 263 -51.68 6.54 -42.45
N THR A 264 -52.49 7.01 -43.40
CA THR A 264 -53.94 7.18 -43.22
C THR A 264 -54.63 5.83 -43.02
N THR A 265 -54.28 4.79 -43.79
CA THR A 265 -54.85 3.45 -43.62
C THR A 265 -54.40 2.78 -42.32
N MET A 266 -53.14 2.95 -41.92
CA MET A 266 -52.61 2.40 -40.67
C MET A 266 -53.26 3.05 -39.44
N ARG A 267 -53.43 4.38 -39.48
CA ARG A 267 -54.15 5.14 -38.43
C ARG A 267 -55.60 4.67 -38.28
N ARG A 268 -56.27 4.37 -39.40
CA ARG A 268 -57.63 3.80 -39.41
C ARG A 268 -57.67 2.38 -38.84
N PHE A 269 -56.69 1.54 -39.17
CA PHE A 269 -56.60 0.16 -38.68
C PHE A 269 -56.33 0.09 -37.17
N MET A 270 -55.55 1.03 -36.62
CA MET A 270 -55.27 1.12 -35.18
C MET A 270 -56.46 1.65 -34.35
N GLY A 271 -57.63 1.91 -34.95
CA GLY A 271 -58.82 2.34 -34.22
C GLY A 271 -58.69 3.72 -33.58
N ALA A 272 -57.83 4.59 -34.11
CA ALA A 272 -57.57 5.92 -33.56
C ALA A 272 -58.83 6.84 -33.52
N GLU A 273 -59.90 6.49 -34.23
CA GLU A 273 -61.19 7.19 -34.15
C GLU A 273 -62.17 6.63 -33.10
N GLN A 274 -61.99 5.42 -32.58
CA GLN A 274 -62.94 4.81 -31.62
C GLN A 274 -62.44 4.72 -30.17
N ARG A 275 -61.15 5.00 -29.91
CA ARG A 275 -60.59 4.96 -28.56
C ARG A 275 -60.23 6.37 -28.09
N GLY A 276 -61.15 6.99 -27.33
CA GLY A 276 -60.94 8.31 -26.74
C GLY A 276 -59.66 8.41 -25.91
N GLU A 277 -58.95 9.54 -26.09
CA GLU A 277 -57.88 10.15 -25.29
C GLU A 277 -56.62 9.33 -24.93
N ASN A 278 -56.62 8.00 -25.05
CA ASN A 278 -55.44 7.14 -24.83
C ASN A 278 -54.87 6.54 -26.12
N ALA A 279 -55.42 6.91 -27.29
CA ALA A 279 -54.92 6.45 -28.58
C ALA A 279 -53.61 7.14 -29.02
N GLU A 280 -53.30 8.33 -28.48
CA GLU A 280 -52.02 9.01 -28.78
C GLU A 280 -50.80 8.26 -28.23
N GLN A 281 -50.97 7.45 -27.17
CA GLN A 281 -49.89 6.66 -26.58
C GLN A 281 -49.59 5.37 -27.36
N VAL A 282 -50.47 4.97 -28.28
CA VAL A 282 -50.27 3.81 -29.15
C VAL A 282 -49.64 4.30 -30.45
N GLU A 283 -48.34 4.56 -30.41
CA GLU A 283 -47.60 4.98 -31.61
C GLU A 283 -47.54 3.85 -32.65
N ILE A 284 -47.61 4.22 -33.94
CA ILE A 284 -47.53 3.31 -35.09
C ILE A 284 -46.28 2.40 -34.98
N ALA A 285 -45.22 2.85 -34.29
CA ALA A 285 -43.99 2.10 -34.04
C ALA A 285 -44.17 0.84 -33.17
N ASP A 286 -45.10 0.84 -32.21
CA ASP A 286 -45.32 -0.29 -31.30
C ASP A 286 -45.99 -1.48 -32.02
N HIS A 287 -46.82 -1.18 -33.01
CA HIS A 287 -47.62 -2.17 -33.75
C HIS A 287 -47.10 -2.45 -35.16
N SER A 288 -46.17 -1.63 -35.68
CA SER A 288 -45.59 -1.91 -36.99
C SER A 288 -44.70 -3.15 -36.95
N MET A 289 -44.97 -4.06 -37.88
CA MET A 289 -44.06 -5.15 -38.23
C MET A 289 -43.00 -4.64 -39.21
N ILE A 290 -42.18 -3.67 -38.80
CA ILE A 290 -40.91 -3.45 -39.50
C ILE A 290 -39.99 -4.60 -39.08
N VAL A 291 -40.01 -5.65 -39.90
CA VAL A 291 -39.06 -6.75 -39.80
C VAL A 291 -37.68 -6.16 -40.07
N ASN A 292 -36.70 -6.48 -39.22
CA ASN A 292 -35.30 -6.13 -39.48
C ASN A 292 -34.91 -6.62 -40.89
N GLY A 293 -34.81 -5.69 -41.85
CA GLY A 293 -34.32 -5.97 -43.20
C GLY A 293 -32.83 -6.34 -43.24
N ASP A 294 -32.15 -6.29 -42.10
CA ASP A 294 -30.73 -6.64 -41.92
C ASP A 294 -30.51 -8.15 -41.69
N ALA A 295 -31.54 -8.98 -41.88
CA ALA A 295 -31.33 -10.43 -41.93
C ALA A 295 -30.43 -10.75 -43.14
N VAL A 296 -29.41 -11.59 -42.92
CA VAL A 296 -28.37 -11.95 -43.91
C VAL A 296 -28.94 -12.39 -45.27
N PHE A 297 -30.19 -12.85 -45.30
CA PHE A 297 -30.89 -13.34 -46.50
C PHE A 297 -32.10 -12.50 -46.93
N ALA A 298 -32.30 -11.29 -46.38
CA ALA A 298 -33.38 -10.41 -46.81
C ALA A 298 -33.06 -9.73 -48.15
N ARG A 299 -34.11 -9.47 -48.94
CA ARG A 299 -34.02 -8.85 -50.28
C ARG A 299 -33.56 -7.39 -50.12
N LYS A 300 -32.29 -7.10 -50.43
CA LYS A 300 -31.77 -5.71 -50.50
C LYS A 300 -32.56 -4.93 -51.56
N GLU A 301 -33.19 -3.83 -51.16
CA GLU A 301 -33.81 -2.93 -52.13
C GLU A 301 -32.75 -2.27 -53.02
N ILE A 302 -33.04 -2.19 -54.31
CA ILE A 302 -32.13 -1.68 -55.34
C ILE A 302 -32.21 -0.15 -55.30
N THR A 303 -31.13 0.51 -54.86
CA THR A 303 -30.96 1.96 -54.99
C THR A 303 -31.03 2.38 -56.45
N ARG A 304 -32.11 3.09 -56.85
CA ARG A 304 -32.18 3.73 -58.17
C ARG A 304 -31.31 4.98 -58.16
N VAL A 305 -30.10 4.83 -58.71
CA VAL A 305 -29.11 5.90 -58.89
C VAL A 305 -29.53 6.85 -60.00
N GLY A 306 -29.50 8.16 -59.71
CA GLY A 306 -29.62 9.19 -60.72
C GLY A 306 -29.08 10.53 -60.24
N LYS A 307 -27.75 10.70 -60.25
CA LYS A 307 -26.97 11.73 -61.01
C LYS A 307 -25.66 12.13 -60.31
N ARG A 308 -24.59 11.47 -60.79
CA ARG A 308 -23.18 11.87 -61.03
C ARG A 308 -22.37 12.71 -60.03
N SER A 309 -21.21 12.13 -59.71
CA SER A 309 -19.99 12.63 -59.08
C SER A 309 -19.14 13.59 -59.94
N ALA A 310 -18.54 14.60 -59.30
CA ALA A 310 -17.20 15.18 -59.53
C ALA A 310 -17.03 16.31 -58.46
N THR A 311 -15.96 16.48 -57.69
CA THR A 311 -14.52 16.46 -58.03
C THR A 311 -13.68 16.23 -56.75
N LEU A 312 -12.65 15.38 -56.81
CA LEU A 312 -11.47 15.42 -55.91
C LEU A 312 -10.33 14.58 -56.52
N ALA A 313 -9.38 15.28 -57.14
CA ALA A 313 -7.99 14.91 -57.43
C ALA A 313 -7.39 16.20 -58.05
N SER A 314 -6.29 16.80 -57.63
CA SER A 314 -4.99 16.38 -57.10
C SER A 314 -4.41 17.61 -56.35
N SER A 315 -3.31 17.67 -55.59
CA SER A 315 -2.11 16.87 -55.39
C SER A 315 -1.38 17.49 -54.17
N SER A 316 -0.63 16.64 -53.47
CA SER A 316 0.30 16.94 -52.38
C SER A 316 1.40 17.96 -52.72
N SER A 317 1.88 18.74 -51.74
CA SER A 317 3.33 18.98 -51.53
C SER A 317 3.64 19.80 -50.28
N LYS A 318 4.64 19.26 -49.55
CA LYS A 318 5.65 19.91 -48.70
C LYS A 318 5.24 20.52 -47.37
#